data_AF-X1S529-F1
#
_entry.id   AF-X1S529-F1
#
_cell.length_a   1.000
_cell.length_b   1.000
_cell.length_c   1.000
_cell.angle_alpha   90.00
_cell.angle_beta   90.00
_cell.angle_gamma   90.00
#
_symmetry.space_group_name_H-M   'P 1'
#
loop_
_entity.id
_entity.type
_entity.pdbx_description
1 polymer ?
#
loop_
_entity_poly.entity_id
_entity_poly.type
_entity_poly.pdbx_seq_one_letter_code
_entity_poly.pdbx_strand_id
1 'polypeptide(L)'
;VLPSSLDILAELEANSPHQATELVAEILAAKDLPGNSITEFREAREVFHRHLNSIPEEFEDYLASLPEDYQMRQLYARTRVALTEEITLARLADESVEKILTLRLPDVVFLLFNVGWKQITAVFVDMACGKVVACGFRKHDLTKLHQEYQQSLLSAGSLPDPGPVTRKAVDRLLAGYEKILGPLLEGFLPYLKDRHLKIFPRLQMNTVPLHAMKIGCKRLIEHCQVSYGLSLGLFLEMHMGDADSEGIRIMTVYDDQRAPLFEGILM
;
A
#
# COMPACT_ATOMS: atom_id res chain seq x y z
N VAL A 1 -23.85 -7.73 -18.59
CA VAL A 1 -24.17 -7.02 -17.32
C VAL A 1 -22.98 -6.14 -17.02
N LEU A 2 -23.18 -4.83 -16.79
CA LEU A 2 -22.09 -3.97 -16.33
C LEU A 2 -21.78 -4.36 -14.88
N PRO A 3 -20.51 -4.61 -14.51
CA PRO A 3 -20.17 -4.95 -13.14
C PRO A 3 -20.61 -3.84 -12.18
N SER A 4 -21.08 -4.22 -11.01
CA SER A 4 -21.52 -3.28 -9.99
C SER A 4 -20.32 -2.47 -9.44
N SER A 5 -20.58 -1.33 -8.79
CA SER A 5 -19.53 -0.59 -8.08
C SER A 5 -18.81 -1.45 -7.04
N LEU A 6 -19.53 -2.39 -6.42
CA LEU A 6 -18.99 -3.33 -5.44
C LEU A 6 -18.06 -4.32 -6.12
N ASP A 7 -18.48 -4.94 -7.23
CA ASP A 7 -17.66 -5.92 -7.97
C ASP A 7 -16.34 -5.30 -8.44
N ILE A 8 -16.38 -4.05 -8.94
CA ILE A 8 -15.16 -3.35 -9.39
C ILE A 8 -14.17 -3.17 -8.24
N LEU A 9 -14.66 -2.78 -7.07
CA LEU A 9 -13.83 -2.53 -5.90
C LEU A 9 -13.33 -3.83 -5.26
N ALA A 10 -14.17 -4.87 -5.23
CA ALA A 10 -13.80 -6.18 -4.72
C ALA A 10 -12.69 -6.79 -5.58
N GLU A 11 -12.79 -6.71 -6.90
CA GLU A 11 -11.73 -7.15 -7.80
C GLU A 11 -10.44 -6.34 -7.63
N LEU A 12 -10.54 -5.03 -7.45
CA LEU A 12 -9.37 -4.18 -7.15
C LEU A 12 -8.66 -4.60 -5.87
N GLU A 13 -9.44 -4.90 -4.83
CA GLU A 13 -8.93 -5.29 -3.53
C GLU A 13 -8.40 -6.72 -3.51
N ALA A 14 -9.08 -7.68 -4.14
CA ALA A 14 -8.62 -9.06 -4.25
C ALA A 14 -7.22 -9.14 -4.88
N ASN A 15 -6.91 -8.22 -5.80
CA ASN A 15 -5.60 -8.14 -6.45
C ASN A 15 -4.57 -7.29 -5.68
N SER A 16 -4.93 -6.66 -4.55
CA SER A 16 -4.08 -5.76 -3.77
C SER A 16 -2.97 -6.50 -3.01
N PRO A 17 -1.88 -5.81 -2.61
CA PRO A 17 -0.86 -6.41 -1.78
C PRO A 17 -1.41 -6.66 -0.36
N HIS A 18 -1.90 -7.88 -0.11
CA HIS A 18 -2.50 -8.28 1.17
C HIS A 18 -1.52 -8.46 2.31
N GLN A 19 -0.21 -8.48 2.06
CA GLN A 19 0.80 -8.75 3.09
C GLN A 19 0.74 -7.77 4.27
N ALA A 20 0.50 -6.48 3.98
CA ALA A 20 0.35 -5.47 5.02
C ALA A 20 -0.99 -5.60 5.76
N THR A 21 -2.07 -5.92 5.04
CA THR A 21 -3.39 -6.21 5.64
C THR A 21 -3.29 -7.41 6.58
N GLU A 22 -2.70 -8.52 6.12
CA GLU A 22 -2.51 -9.76 6.88
C GLU A 22 -1.70 -9.51 8.15
N LEU A 23 -0.65 -8.69 8.06
CA LEU A 23 0.16 -8.34 9.22
C LEU A 23 -0.65 -7.57 10.27
N VAL A 24 -1.43 -6.57 9.87
CA VAL A 24 -2.28 -5.84 10.84
C VAL A 24 -3.33 -6.77 11.43
N ALA A 25 -4.02 -7.55 10.60
CA ALA A 25 -5.04 -8.50 11.06
C ALA A 25 -4.46 -9.53 12.03
N GLU A 26 -3.28 -10.08 11.74
CA GLU A 26 -2.55 -10.99 12.62
C GLU A 26 -2.26 -10.36 13.99
N ILE A 27 -1.76 -9.12 14.01
CA ILE A 27 -1.45 -8.41 15.26
C ILE A 27 -2.72 -8.05 16.04
N LEU A 28 -3.79 -7.66 15.35
CA LEU A 28 -5.08 -7.36 15.98
C LEU A 28 -5.69 -8.62 16.59
N ALA A 29 -5.74 -9.73 15.86
CA ALA A 29 -6.24 -11.00 16.36
C ALA A 29 -5.39 -11.53 17.53
N ALA A 30 -4.08 -11.29 17.50
CA ALA A 30 -3.20 -11.65 18.61
C ALA A 30 -3.45 -10.84 19.90
N LYS A 31 -4.14 -9.68 19.86
CA LYS A 31 -4.53 -8.91 21.06
C LYS A 31 -5.53 -9.66 21.93
N ASP A 32 -6.33 -10.53 21.32
CA ASP A 32 -7.36 -11.31 22.02
C ASP A 32 -6.81 -12.61 22.64
N LEU A 33 -5.50 -12.86 22.50
CA LEU A 33 -4.84 -13.98 23.16
C LEU A 33 -4.82 -13.80 24.68
N PRO A 34 -5.01 -14.87 25.48
CA PRO A 34 -5.05 -14.75 26.95
C PRO A 34 -3.72 -14.26 27.56
N GLY A 35 -3.76 -13.27 28.46
CA GLY A 35 -2.60 -12.87 29.30
C GLY A 35 -1.57 -11.95 28.60
N ASN A 36 -0.30 -11.99 29.03
CA ASN A 36 0.81 -11.21 28.44
C ASN A 36 1.30 -11.80 27.09
N SER A 37 0.55 -12.71 26.48
CA SER A 37 0.96 -13.52 25.32
C SER A 37 1.15 -12.74 24.03
N ILE A 38 0.72 -11.49 23.94
CA ILE A 38 0.99 -10.64 22.77
C ILE A 38 2.48 -10.32 22.63
N THR A 39 3.19 -10.08 23.74
CA THR A 39 4.63 -9.80 23.71
C THR A 39 5.41 -11.02 23.24
N GLU A 40 5.07 -12.19 23.80
CA GLU A 40 5.68 -13.47 23.43
C GLU A 40 5.38 -13.83 21.96
N PHE A 41 4.16 -13.58 21.48
CA PHE A 41 3.79 -13.75 20.08
C PHE A 41 4.61 -12.84 19.15
N ARG A 42 4.84 -11.58 19.54
CA ARG A 42 5.65 -10.61 18.78
C ARG A 42 7.11 -11.05 18.70
N GLU A 43 7.70 -11.46 19.81
CA GLU A 43 9.07 -11.99 19.85
C GLU A 43 9.20 -13.24 18.98
N ALA A 44 8.23 -14.16 19.07
CA ALA A 44 8.19 -15.38 18.28
C ALA A 44 8.09 -15.09 16.77
N ARG A 45 7.29 -14.09 16.39
CA ARG A 45 7.16 -13.60 15.02
C ARG A 45 8.47 -13.01 14.50
N GLU A 46 9.15 -12.18 15.29
CA GLU A 46 10.44 -11.60 14.92
C GLU A 46 11.47 -12.70 14.62
N VAL A 47 11.61 -13.67 15.53
CA VAL A 47 12.50 -14.83 15.36
C VAL A 47 12.15 -15.58 14.06
N PHE A 48 10.88 -15.87 13.83
CA PHE A 48 10.45 -16.57 12.62
C PHE A 48 10.80 -15.82 11.33
N HIS A 49 10.58 -14.51 11.29
CA HIS A 49 10.85 -13.68 10.11
C HIS A 49 12.35 -13.42 9.88
N ARG A 50 13.17 -13.40 10.94
CA ARG A 50 14.63 -13.35 10.83
C ARG A 50 15.11 -14.51 9.94
N HIS A 51 14.69 -15.73 10.27
CA HIS A 51 15.04 -16.95 9.53
C HIS A 51 14.48 -17.03 8.10
N LEU A 52 13.33 -16.39 7.82
CA LEU A 52 12.79 -16.30 6.45
C LEU A 52 13.61 -15.39 5.55
N ASN A 53 14.15 -14.30 6.11
CA ASN A 53 14.88 -13.28 5.36
C ASN A 53 16.41 -13.51 5.36
N SER A 54 16.90 -14.46 6.17
CA SER A 54 18.31 -14.82 6.26
C SER A 54 18.50 -16.34 6.08
N ILE A 55 17.99 -16.89 4.97
CA ILE A 55 18.35 -18.27 4.60
C ILE A 55 19.85 -18.24 4.24
N PRO A 56 20.74 -18.88 5.02
CA PRO A 56 22.14 -19.03 4.65
C PRO A 56 22.23 -19.75 3.30
N GLU A 57 23.31 -19.54 2.54
CA GLU A 57 23.48 -20.21 1.24
C GLU A 57 23.45 -21.74 1.39
N GLU A 58 23.92 -22.26 2.52
CA GLU A 58 23.93 -23.69 2.86
C GLU A 58 22.84 -24.04 3.90
N PHE A 59 22.11 -25.14 3.65
CA PHE A 59 20.99 -25.57 4.49
C PHE A 59 21.44 -26.11 5.86
N GLU A 60 22.66 -26.62 5.95
CA GLU A 60 23.27 -27.14 7.17
C GLU A 60 23.49 -26.03 8.21
N ASP A 61 23.92 -24.84 7.77
CA ASP A 61 24.09 -23.67 8.63
C ASP A 61 22.74 -23.16 9.16
N TYR A 62 21.71 -23.24 8.30
CA TYR A 62 20.34 -22.99 8.73
C TYR A 62 19.93 -23.96 9.84
N LEU A 63 20.11 -25.27 9.63
CA LEU A 63 19.78 -26.31 10.61
C LEU A 63 20.55 -26.13 11.93
N ALA A 64 21.81 -25.69 11.88
CA ALA A 64 22.64 -25.44 13.07
C ALA A 64 22.16 -24.25 13.92
N SER A 65 21.51 -23.26 13.29
CA SER A 65 20.90 -22.11 14.01
C SER A 65 19.53 -22.40 14.61
N LEU A 66 18.86 -23.49 14.17
CA LEU A 66 17.52 -23.83 14.64
C LEU A 66 17.40 -24.18 16.12
N PRO A 67 18.33 -24.91 16.78
CA PRO A 67 18.15 -25.36 18.16
C PRO A 67 17.87 -24.25 19.16
N GLU A 68 18.45 -23.06 18.97
CA GLU A 68 18.27 -21.90 19.86
C GLU A 68 16.88 -21.25 19.67
N ASP A 69 16.43 -21.15 18.41
CA ASP A 69 15.21 -20.42 18.03
C ASP A 69 13.98 -21.32 17.79
N TYR A 70 14.15 -22.64 17.84
CA TYR A 70 13.15 -23.62 17.41
C TYR A 70 11.80 -23.47 18.13
N GLN A 71 11.84 -23.26 19.44
CA GLN A 71 10.64 -23.15 20.26
C GLN A 71 9.83 -21.91 19.90
N MET A 72 10.49 -20.78 19.72
CA MET A 72 9.86 -19.52 19.30
C MET A 72 9.28 -19.62 17.89
N ARG A 73 10.00 -20.27 16.96
CA ARG A 73 9.49 -20.54 15.61
C ARG A 73 8.24 -21.42 15.63
N GLN A 74 8.24 -22.48 16.44
CA GLN A 74 7.06 -23.35 16.60
C GLN A 74 5.90 -22.63 17.27
N LEU A 75 6.17 -21.81 18.29
CA LEU A 75 5.16 -21.01 18.97
C LEU A 75 4.45 -20.12 17.97
N TYR A 76 5.20 -19.32 17.20
CA TYR A 76 4.62 -18.46 16.16
C TYR A 76 3.82 -19.26 15.14
N ALA A 77 4.39 -20.35 14.60
CA ALA A 77 3.70 -21.16 13.60
C ALA A 77 2.36 -21.74 14.12
N ARG A 78 2.33 -22.24 15.36
CA ARG A 78 1.11 -22.78 15.98
C ARG A 78 0.09 -21.69 16.27
N THR A 79 0.52 -20.57 16.84
CA THR A 79 -0.37 -19.44 17.16
C THR A 79 -0.94 -18.84 15.88
N ARG A 80 -0.14 -18.64 14.84
CA ARG A 80 -0.62 -18.14 13.55
C ARG A 80 -1.63 -19.08 12.88
N VAL A 81 -1.47 -20.40 13.03
CA VAL A 81 -2.47 -21.38 12.58
C VAL A 81 -3.78 -21.19 13.33
N ALA A 82 -3.75 -20.94 14.64
CA ALA A 82 -4.95 -20.66 15.42
C ALA A 82 -5.66 -19.37 15.00
N LEU A 83 -4.91 -18.34 14.58
CA LEU A 83 -5.43 -17.04 14.10
C LEU A 83 -5.78 -17.03 12.60
N THR A 84 -5.76 -18.18 11.93
CA THR A 84 -5.88 -18.24 10.46
C THR A 84 -7.26 -17.82 9.98
N GLU A 85 -8.31 -18.03 10.76
CA GLU A 85 -9.67 -17.61 10.39
C GLU A 85 -9.75 -16.08 10.30
N GLU A 86 -9.33 -15.37 11.34
CA GLU A 86 -9.33 -13.90 11.39
C GLU A 86 -8.46 -13.29 10.28
N ILE A 87 -7.27 -13.86 10.06
CA ILE A 87 -6.36 -13.42 8.99
C ILE A 87 -6.99 -13.67 7.61
N THR A 88 -7.73 -14.76 7.44
CA THR A 88 -8.39 -15.09 6.17
C THR A 88 -9.60 -14.19 5.93
N LEU A 89 -10.39 -13.87 6.96
CA LEU A 89 -11.51 -12.95 6.88
C LEU A 89 -11.06 -11.54 6.47
N ALA A 90 -9.92 -11.06 7.00
CA ALA A 90 -9.34 -9.76 6.61
C ALA A 90 -8.93 -9.68 5.12
N ARG A 91 -8.90 -10.82 4.41
CA ARG A 91 -8.61 -10.89 2.96
C ARG A 91 -9.86 -10.97 2.10
N LEU A 92 -11.04 -11.11 2.69
CA LEU A 92 -12.29 -11.19 1.94
C LEU A 92 -12.59 -9.81 1.36
N ALA A 93 -12.29 -9.67 0.08
CA ALA A 93 -12.38 -8.41 -0.65
C ALA A 93 -13.81 -7.86 -0.68
N ASP A 94 -14.81 -8.72 -0.89
CA ASP A 94 -16.22 -8.33 -0.87
C ASP A 94 -16.62 -7.74 0.48
N GLU A 95 -16.33 -8.46 1.58
CA GLU A 95 -16.65 -7.99 2.93
C GLU A 95 -15.92 -6.68 3.26
N SER A 96 -14.65 -6.57 2.86
CA SER A 96 -13.85 -5.37 3.08
C SER A 96 -14.45 -4.17 2.37
N VAL A 97 -14.84 -4.33 1.10
CA VAL A 97 -15.45 -3.28 0.29
C VAL A 97 -16.82 -2.90 0.83
N GLU A 98 -17.66 -3.86 1.22
CA GLU A 98 -18.95 -3.60 1.84
C GLU A 98 -18.82 -2.77 3.11
N LYS A 99 -17.93 -3.18 4.02
CA LYS A 99 -17.65 -2.46 5.27
C LYS A 99 -17.13 -1.05 4.99
N ILE A 100 -16.20 -0.89 4.05
CA ILE A 100 -15.64 0.40 3.66
C ILE A 100 -16.70 1.34 3.08
N LEU A 101 -17.54 0.87 2.17
CA LEU A 101 -18.62 1.68 1.60
C LEU A 101 -19.68 2.03 2.65
N THR A 102 -19.82 1.20 3.70
CA THR A 102 -20.72 1.44 4.84
C THR A 102 -20.16 2.47 5.82
N LEU A 103 -18.83 2.66 5.92
CA LEU A 103 -18.22 3.69 6.78
C LEU A 103 -18.66 5.11 6.42
N ARG A 104 -19.07 5.36 5.16
CA ARG A 104 -19.60 6.64 4.65
C ARG A 104 -18.76 7.84 5.10
N LEU A 105 -17.57 7.98 4.50
CA LEU A 105 -16.65 9.08 4.79
C LEU A 105 -16.97 10.28 3.88
N PRO A 106 -17.73 11.29 4.34
CA PRO A 106 -18.28 12.32 3.45
C PRO A 106 -17.19 13.15 2.77
N ASP A 107 -16.11 13.43 3.51
CA ASP A 107 -15.04 14.31 3.04
C ASP A 107 -13.91 13.55 2.32
N VAL A 108 -14.10 12.26 1.99
CA VAL A 108 -13.04 11.43 1.42
C VAL A 108 -13.38 10.96 0.00
N VAL A 109 -12.38 11.02 -0.88
CA VAL A 109 -12.42 10.44 -2.22
C VAL A 109 -11.25 9.47 -2.35
N PHE A 110 -11.51 8.25 -2.83
CA PHE A 110 -10.45 7.30 -3.12
C PHE A 110 -10.04 7.36 -4.58
N LEU A 111 -8.73 7.23 -4.83
CA LEU A 111 -8.16 6.98 -6.13
C LEU A 111 -7.38 5.66 -6.09
N LEU A 112 -7.94 4.64 -6.72
CA LEU A 112 -7.35 3.31 -6.83
C LEU A 112 -6.83 3.06 -8.23
N PHE A 113 -5.88 2.14 -8.36
CA PHE A 113 -5.36 1.71 -9.65
C PHE A 113 -5.50 0.19 -9.82
N ASN A 114 -5.90 -0.24 -11.01
CA ASN A 114 -5.74 -1.62 -11.48
C ASN A 114 -4.67 -1.66 -12.57
N VAL A 115 -3.71 -2.57 -12.47
CA VAL A 115 -2.70 -2.78 -13.52
C VAL A 115 -3.01 -4.07 -14.27
N GLY A 116 -3.76 -3.95 -15.36
CA GLY A 116 -4.09 -5.08 -16.23
C GLY A 116 -2.95 -5.48 -17.17
N TRP A 117 -3.24 -6.41 -18.08
CA TRP A 117 -2.26 -6.85 -19.07
C TRP A 117 -1.89 -5.74 -20.08
N LYS A 118 -2.90 -5.04 -20.63
CA LYS A 118 -2.72 -4.00 -21.68
C LYS A 118 -2.93 -2.57 -21.19
N GLN A 119 -3.71 -2.39 -20.14
CA GLN A 119 -4.15 -1.08 -19.67
C GLN A 119 -4.06 -0.98 -18.16
N ILE A 120 -3.93 0.24 -17.68
CA ILE A 120 -4.08 0.60 -16.28
C ILE A 120 -5.39 1.34 -16.15
N THR A 121 -6.16 1.04 -15.11
CA THR A 121 -7.45 1.67 -14.84
C THR A 121 -7.34 2.46 -13.54
N ALA A 122 -7.55 3.76 -13.59
CA ALA A 122 -7.77 4.59 -12.42
C ALA A 122 -9.25 4.51 -12.03
N VAL A 123 -9.54 4.30 -10.76
CA VAL A 123 -10.89 4.19 -10.23
C VAL A 123 -11.06 5.21 -9.11
N PHE A 124 -11.98 6.14 -9.30
CA PHE A 124 -12.39 7.12 -8.31
C PHE A 124 -13.61 6.61 -7.56
N VAL A 125 -13.58 6.72 -6.23
CA VAL A 125 -14.70 6.38 -5.37
C VAL A 125 -15.05 7.58 -4.52
N ASP A 126 -16.27 8.08 -4.67
CA ASP A 126 -16.82 9.06 -3.76
C ASP A 126 -17.35 8.33 -2.52
N MET A 127 -16.67 8.48 -1.37
CA MET A 127 -17.04 7.75 -0.16
C MET A 127 -18.30 8.26 0.54
N ALA A 128 -18.79 9.46 0.18
CA ALA A 128 -20.05 9.98 0.69
C ALA A 128 -21.25 9.20 0.14
N CYS A 129 -21.22 8.90 -1.17
CA CYS A 129 -22.35 8.28 -1.87
C CYS A 129 -22.05 6.86 -2.40
N GLY A 130 -20.78 6.43 -2.40
CA GLY A 130 -20.33 5.14 -2.94
C GLY A 130 -20.27 5.12 -4.47
N LYS A 131 -20.31 6.28 -5.14
CA LYS A 131 -20.26 6.35 -6.60
C LYS A 131 -18.86 6.03 -7.09
N VAL A 132 -18.77 5.13 -8.06
CA VAL A 132 -17.51 4.70 -8.68
C VAL A 132 -17.41 5.20 -10.11
N VAL A 133 -16.26 5.75 -10.48
CA VAL A 133 -15.93 6.12 -11.87
C VAL A 133 -14.57 5.54 -12.23
N ALA A 134 -14.52 4.79 -13.33
CA ALA A 134 -13.30 4.16 -13.82
C ALA A 134 -12.85 4.77 -15.15
N CYS A 135 -11.54 4.98 -15.31
CA CYS A 135 -10.93 5.45 -16.55
C CYS A 135 -9.68 4.64 -16.87
N GLY A 136 -9.60 4.10 -18.08
CA GLY A 136 -8.47 3.31 -18.56
C GLY A 136 -7.47 4.13 -19.36
N PHE A 137 -6.19 3.81 -19.23
CA PHE A 137 -5.11 4.33 -20.06
C PHE A 137 -4.08 3.24 -20.36
N ARG A 138 -3.26 3.47 -21.40
CA ARG A 138 -2.35 2.43 -21.93
C ARG A 138 -1.24 2.14 -20.92
N LYS A 139 -1.03 0.86 -20.61
CA LYS A 139 0.03 0.41 -19.69
C LYS A 139 1.42 0.69 -20.24
N HIS A 140 1.61 0.51 -21.55
CA HIS A 140 2.90 0.65 -22.22
C HIS A 140 3.56 2.01 -21.94
N ASP A 141 2.77 3.08 -21.93
CA ASP A 141 3.27 4.43 -21.71
C ASP A 141 3.84 4.59 -20.30
N LEU A 142 3.16 4.06 -19.27
CA LEU A 142 3.67 4.07 -17.90
C LEU A 142 4.86 3.12 -17.71
N THR A 143 4.84 1.92 -18.29
CA THR A 143 5.97 0.98 -18.19
C THR A 143 7.24 1.60 -18.76
N LYS A 144 7.14 2.28 -19.91
CA LYS A 144 8.29 2.97 -20.51
C LYS A 144 8.82 4.10 -19.62
N LEU A 145 7.94 4.93 -19.05
CA LEU A 145 8.33 6.00 -18.12
C LEU A 145 9.08 5.46 -16.89
N HIS A 146 8.60 4.35 -16.32
CA HIS A 146 9.27 3.70 -15.20
C HIS A 146 10.62 3.11 -15.59
N GLN A 147 10.74 2.49 -16.76
CA GLN A 147 12.02 1.98 -17.27
C GLN A 147 13.04 3.12 -17.45
N GLU A 148 12.65 4.24 -18.05
CA GLU A 148 13.51 5.41 -18.24
C GLU A 148 13.93 6.03 -16.90
N TYR A 149 13.01 6.09 -15.94
CA TYR A 149 13.31 6.54 -14.58
C TYR A 149 14.33 5.63 -13.90
N GLN A 150 14.12 4.31 -13.89
CA GLN A 150 15.03 3.34 -13.29
C GLN A 150 16.42 3.38 -13.94
N GLN A 151 16.49 3.46 -15.27
CA GLN A 151 17.77 3.62 -15.97
C GLN A 151 18.50 4.91 -15.59
N SER A 152 17.75 6.00 -15.39
CA SER A 152 18.32 7.28 -14.95
C SER A 152 18.87 7.18 -13.52
N LEU A 153 18.18 6.48 -12.61
CA LEU A 153 18.66 6.23 -11.26
C LEU A 153 19.91 5.35 -11.22
N LEU A 154 19.93 4.26 -12.00
CA LEU A 154 21.10 3.38 -12.11
C LEU A 154 22.32 4.15 -12.63
N SER A 155 22.12 5.02 -13.64
CA SER A 155 23.19 5.87 -14.17
C SER A 155 23.67 6.90 -13.17
N ALA A 156 22.78 7.41 -12.31
CA ALA A 156 23.13 8.37 -11.26
C ALA A 156 23.93 7.72 -10.13
N GLY A 157 23.66 6.45 -9.79
CA GLY A 157 24.33 5.73 -8.70
C GLY A 157 25.85 5.58 -8.87
N SER A 158 26.39 5.80 -10.07
CA SER A 158 27.83 5.80 -10.35
C SER A 158 28.47 7.19 -10.34
N LEU A 159 27.70 8.26 -10.07
CA LEU A 159 28.19 9.64 -10.09
C LEU A 159 28.61 10.11 -8.69
N PRO A 160 29.64 10.97 -8.58
CA PRO A 160 30.01 11.60 -7.31
C PRO A 160 28.93 12.50 -6.69
N ASP A 161 28.06 13.09 -7.53
CA ASP A 161 26.88 13.85 -7.12
C ASP A 161 25.66 13.41 -7.96
N PRO A 162 24.82 12.48 -7.46
CA PRO A 162 23.65 12.00 -8.18
C PRO A 162 22.49 13.00 -8.19
N GLY A 163 22.49 14.01 -7.30
CA GLY A 163 21.33 14.87 -7.02
C GLY A 163 20.68 15.52 -8.24
N PRO A 164 21.45 16.17 -9.14
CA PRO A 164 20.90 16.78 -10.34
C PRO A 164 20.26 15.79 -11.32
N VAL A 165 20.85 14.60 -11.47
CA VAL A 165 20.34 13.55 -12.37
C VAL A 165 19.06 12.96 -11.82
N THR A 166 19.05 12.62 -10.52
CA THR A 166 17.86 12.11 -9.82
C THR A 166 16.71 13.12 -9.88
N ARG A 167 16.97 14.41 -9.64
CA ARG A 167 15.94 15.45 -9.75
C ARG A 167 15.33 15.49 -11.15
N LYS A 168 16.17 15.52 -12.19
CA LYS A 168 15.70 15.51 -13.59
C LYS A 168 14.93 14.24 -13.94
N ALA A 169 15.30 13.10 -13.38
CA ALA A 169 14.59 11.84 -13.57
C ALA A 169 13.19 11.89 -12.93
N VAL A 170 13.08 12.41 -11.70
CA VAL A 170 11.79 12.62 -11.01
C VAL A 170 10.91 13.61 -11.78
N ASP A 171 11.47 14.75 -12.24
CA ASP A 171 10.72 15.75 -13.01
C ASP A 171 10.13 15.16 -14.29
N ARG A 172 10.90 14.31 -14.99
CA ARG A 172 10.42 13.60 -16.19
C ARG A 172 9.34 12.58 -15.87
N LEU A 173 9.51 11.82 -14.79
CA LEU A 173 8.52 10.85 -14.34
C LEU A 173 7.19 11.57 -14.03
N LEU A 174 7.24 12.64 -13.24
CA LEU A 174 6.08 13.46 -12.92
C LEU A 174 5.43 14.06 -14.17
N ALA A 175 6.19 14.65 -15.09
CA ALA A 175 5.64 15.19 -16.34
C ALA A 175 4.94 14.12 -17.19
N GLY A 176 5.46 12.89 -17.20
CA GLY A 176 4.81 11.75 -17.85
C GLY A 176 3.48 11.39 -17.21
N TYR A 177 3.44 11.33 -15.88
CA TYR A 177 2.21 11.12 -15.11
C TYR A 177 1.21 12.27 -15.29
N GLU A 178 1.66 13.52 -15.30
CA GLU A 178 0.82 14.71 -15.55
C GLU A 178 0.16 14.62 -16.93
N LYS A 179 0.88 14.17 -17.95
CA LYS A 179 0.30 13.96 -19.29
C LYS A 179 -0.78 12.88 -19.32
N ILE A 180 -0.61 11.81 -18.53
CA ILE A 180 -1.50 10.64 -18.55
C ILE A 180 -2.72 10.84 -17.65
N LEU A 181 -2.51 11.30 -16.42
CA LEU A 181 -3.56 11.46 -15.40
C LEU A 181 -4.08 12.89 -15.29
N GLY A 182 -3.35 13.91 -15.77
CA GLY A 182 -3.75 15.31 -15.66
C GLY A 182 -5.13 15.58 -16.26
N PRO A 183 -5.41 15.20 -17.53
CA PRO A 183 -6.73 15.42 -18.14
C PRO A 183 -7.88 14.77 -17.35
N LEU A 184 -7.60 13.62 -16.71
CA LEU A 184 -8.55 12.93 -15.87
C LEU A 184 -8.79 13.70 -14.58
N LEU A 185 -7.73 14.02 -13.85
CA LEU A 185 -7.78 14.71 -12.57
C LEU A 185 -8.36 16.12 -12.69
N GLU A 186 -8.11 16.83 -13.79
CA GLU A 186 -8.71 18.15 -14.09
C GLU A 186 -10.24 18.10 -14.04
N GLY A 187 -10.85 17.06 -14.62
CA GLY A 187 -12.29 16.86 -14.57
C GLY A 187 -12.83 16.55 -13.17
N PHE A 188 -11.98 16.01 -12.29
CA PHE A 188 -12.34 15.68 -10.91
C PHE A 188 -12.03 16.77 -9.88
N LEU A 189 -11.20 17.78 -10.21
CA LEU A 189 -10.82 18.84 -9.28
C LEU A 189 -12.00 19.50 -8.56
N PRO A 190 -13.14 19.82 -9.21
CA PRO A 190 -14.29 20.41 -8.52
C PRO A 190 -14.86 19.53 -7.41
N TYR A 191 -14.73 18.20 -7.54
CA TYR A 191 -15.21 17.22 -6.57
C TYR A 191 -14.22 16.97 -5.43
N LEU A 192 -12.97 17.44 -5.55
CA LEU A 192 -11.93 17.30 -4.53
C LEU A 192 -11.81 18.53 -3.62
N LYS A 193 -12.51 19.62 -3.95
CA LYS A 193 -12.48 20.84 -3.16
C LYS A 193 -12.95 20.55 -1.73
N ASP A 194 -12.14 20.97 -0.76
CA ASP A 194 -12.37 20.78 0.69
C ASP A 194 -12.48 19.31 1.13
N ARG A 195 -12.06 18.37 0.27
CA ARG A 195 -12.05 16.92 0.54
C ARG A 195 -10.63 16.38 0.61
N HIS A 196 -10.51 15.19 1.18
CA HIS A 196 -9.30 14.40 1.26
C HIS A 196 -9.27 13.37 0.14
N LEU A 197 -8.29 13.48 -0.75
CA LEU A 197 -7.95 12.45 -1.71
C LEU A 197 -7.05 11.40 -1.06
N LYS A 198 -7.52 10.17 -0.92
CA LYS A 198 -6.70 9.02 -0.51
C LYS A 198 -6.34 8.16 -1.71
N ILE A 199 -5.04 8.03 -1.96
CA ILE A 199 -4.50 7.36 -3.14
C ILE A 199 -4.00 5.97 -2.76
N PHE A 200 -4.42 4.96 -3.52
CA PHE A 200 -3.98 3.58 -3.37
C PHE A 200 -3.13 3.18 -4.57
N PRO A 201 -1.83 3.56 -4.58
CA PRO A 201 -0.93 3.24 -5.67
C PRO A 201 -0.69 1.73 -5.79
N ARG A 202 -0.21 1.28 -6.96
CA ARG A 202 0.09 -0.13 -7.22
C ARG A 202 1.45 -0.30 -7.88
N LEU A 203 2.16 -1.35 -7.48
CA LEU A 203 3.45 -1.74 -8.05
C LEU A 203 4.43 -0.54 -8.05
N GLN A 204 4.99 -0.23 -9.21
CA GLN A 204 5.95 0.86 -9.40
C GLN A 204 5.35 2.25 -9.15
N MET A 205 4.02 2.40 -9.06
CA MET A 205 3.39 3.68 -8.75
C MET A 205 3.65 4.14 -7.31
N ASN A 206 4.05 3.24 -6.42
CA ASN A 206 4.37 3.55 -5.02
C ASN A 206 5.55 4.54 -4.88
N THR A 207 6.44 4.59 -5.88
CA THR A 207 7.60 5.49 -5.88
C THR A 207 7.27 6.87 -6.46
N VAL A 208 6.05 7.09 -6.95
CA VAL A 208 5.66 8.32 -7.63
C VAL A 208 5.02 9.28 -6.62
N PRO A 209 5.57 10.49 -6.43
CA PRO A 209 4.95 11.48 -5.56
C PRO A 209 3.76 12.14 -6.26
N LEU A 210 2.64 11.41 -6.39
CA LEU A 210 1.44 11.84 -7.11
C LEU A 210 0.88 13.19 -6.61
N HIS A 211 1.02 13.48 -5.32
CA HIS A 211 0.64 14.77 -4.71
C HIS A 211 1.41 15.97 -5.29
N ALA A 212 2.61 15.75 -5.84
CA ALA A 212 3.46 16.78 -6.42
C ALA A 212 3.20 17.02 -7.92
N MET A 213 2.37 16.19 -8.56
CA MET A 213 1.98 16.36 -9.96
C MET A 213 1.23 17.67 -10.16
N LYS A 214 1.55 18.38 -11.23
CA LYS A 214 0.83 19.59 -11.66
C LYS A 214 -0.43 19.23 -12.43
N ILE A 215 -1.55 19.75 -11.94
CA ILE A 215 -2.87 19.65 -12.57
C ILE A 215 -3.32 21.09 -12.86
N GLY A 216 -3.41 21.44 -14.14
CA GLY A 216 -3.44 22.84 -14.58
C GLY A 216 -2.19 23.60 -14.14
N CYS A 217 -2.37 24.67 -13.36
CA CYS A 217 -1.28 25.55 -12.90
C CYS A 217 -0.78 25.29 -11.48
N LYS A 218 -1.37 24.33 -10.75
CA LYS A 218 -1.03 24.03 -9.34
C LYS A 218 -0.73 22.55 -9.14
N ARG A 219 0.00 22.20 -8.07
CA ARG A 219 0.20 20.80 -7.66
C ARG A 219 -1.08 20.22 -7.07
N LEU A 220 -1.25 18.90 -7.15
CA LEU A 220 -2.42 18.20 -6.63
C LEU A 220 -2.70 18.51 -5.15
N ILE A 221 -1.64 18.56 -4.32
CA ILE A 221 -1.73 18.91 -2.90
C ILE A 221 -2.21 20.35 -2.62
N GLU A 222 -2.13 21.24 -3.60
CA GLU A 222 -2.62 22.61 -3.48
C GLU A 222 -4.12 22.72 -3.82
N HIS A 223 -4.72 21.66 -4.36
CA HIS A 223 -6.16 21.59 -4.66
C HIS A 223 -6.95 20.87 -3.55
N CYS A 224 -6.32 19.93 -2.84
CA CYS A 224 -6.96 19.09 -1.83
C CYS A 224 -5.93 18.48 -0.87
N GLN A 225 -6.38 17.98 0.29
CA GLN A 225 -5.52 17.16 1.13
C GLN A 225 -5.24 15.81 0.43
N VAL A 226 -4.02 15.30 0.56
CA VAL A 226 -3.62 14.02 -0.07
C VAL A 226 -3.02 13.10 0.97
N SER A 227 -3.47 11.85 1.01
CA SER A 227 -2.81 10.76 1.75
C SER A 227 -2.71 9.51 0.89
N TYR A 228 -1.93 8.54 1.37
CA TYR A 228 -1.69 7.28 0.68
C TYR A 228 -2.19 6.11 1.53
N GLY A 229 -2.55 5.01 0.87
CA GLY A 229 -2.88 3.73 1.50
C GLY A 229 -2.41 2.57 0.62
N LEU A 230 -2.11 1.42 1.23
CA LEU A 230 -1.61 0.25 0.51
C LEU A 230 -2.72 -0.60 -0.12
N SER A 231 -3.79 -0.85 0.65
CA SER A 231 -4.94 -1.67 0.28
C SER A 231 -6.20 -1.14 0.96
N LEU A 232 -7.36 -1.51 0.43
CA LEU A 232 -8.64 -1.22 1.06
C LEU A 232 -8.80 -1.99 2.38
N GLY A 233 -8.40 -3.26 2.43
CA GLY A 233 -8.41 -4.06 3.66
C GLY A 233 -7.59 -3.41 4.78
N LEU A 234 -6.35 -3.00 4.50
CA LEU A 234 -5.52 -2.31 5.49
C LEU A 234 -6.16 -0.99 5.95
N PHE A 235 -6.75 -0.23 5.03
CA PHE A 235 -7.49 0.97 5.38
C PHE A 235 -8.61 0.64 6.36
N LEU A 236 -9.40 -0.40 6.08
CA LEU A 236 -10.50 -0.82 6.94
C LEU A 236 -10.02 -1.22 8.34
N GLU A 237 -9.00 -2.08 8.44
CA GLU A 237 -8.44 -2.54 9.72
C GLU A 237 -8.01 -1.36 10.61
N MET A 238 -7.36 -0.34 10.01
CA MET A 238 -6.95 0.85 10.75
C MET A 238 -8.13 1.73 11.20
N HIS A 239 -9.24 1.75 10.47
CA HIS A 239 -10.39 2.61 10.82
C HIS A 239 -11.41 1.90 11.71
N MET A 240 -11.40 0.56 11.74
CA MET A 240 -12.21 -0.23 12.67
C MET A 240 -11.53 -0.43 14.03
N GLY A 241 -10.19 -0.31 14.11
CA GLY A 241 -9.41 -0.44 15.35
C GLY A 241 -9.53 0.73 16.34
N ASP A 242 -10.20 1.83 15.96
CA ASP A 242 -10.27 3.09 16.72
C ASP A 242 -11.47 3.18 17.68
N ALA A 243 -11.90 2.05 18.25
CA ALA A 243 -12.80 2.09 19.40
C ALA A 243 -12.07 2.39 20.72
N ASP A 244 -10.76 2.12 20.89
CA ASP A 244 -10.07 2.44 22.17
C ASP A 244 -8.53 2.26 22.29
N SER A 245 -7.69 2.19 21.23
CA SER A 245 -6.26 1.89 21.45
C SER A 245 -5.24 2.72 20.69
N GLU A 246 -4.15 3.11 21.38
CA GLU A 246 -2.95 3.77 20.86
C GLU A 246 -2.63 3.32 19.43
N GLY A 247 -2.84 4.23 18.47
CA GLY A 247 -2.90 3.93 17.05
C GLY A 247 -1.61 3.32 16.50
N ILE A 248 -1.77 2.24 15.75
CA ILE A 248 -0.73 1.64 14.90
C ILE A 248 -0.22 2.72 13.94
N ARG A 249 1.06 3.12 14.06
CA ARG A 249 1.66 4.15 13.20
C ARG A 249 2.36 3.48 12.01
N ILE A 250 1.86 3.74 10.81
CA ILE A 250 2.59 3.45 9.58
C ILE A 250 3.75 4.45 9.49
N MET A 251 4.99 3.96 9.49
CA MET A 251 6.16 4.78 9.17
C MET A 251 6.78 4.31 7.86
N THR A 252 7.07 5.30 7.02
CA THR A 252 7.92 5.15 5.86
C THR A 252 9.38 5.11 6.34
N VAL A 253 10.06 3.97 6.17
CA VAL A 253 11.51 3.89 6.36
C VAL A 253 12.16 4.48 5.12
N TYR A 254 12.88 5.57 5.32
CA TYR A 254 13.66 6.18 4.26
C TYR A 254 15.09 5.64 4.28
N ASP A 255 15.71 5.55 3.11
CA ASP A 255 17.14 5.29 2.99
C ASP A 255 17.96 6.48 3.52
N ASP A 256 19.27 6.29 3.54
CA ASP A 256 20.29 7.27 3.88
C ASP A 256 20.27 8.54 2.97
N GLN A 257 19.47 8.53 1.89
CA GLN A 257 19.21 9.65 0.99
C GLN A 257 17.78 10.23 1.09
N ARG A 258 16.98 9.77 2.07
CA ARG A 258 15.57 10.11 2.28
C ARG A 258 14.59 9.60 1.21
N ALA A 259 14.94 8.57 0.44
CA ALA A 259 14.00 7.87 -0.46
C ALA A 259 13.26 6.76 0.29
N PRO A 260 11.93 6.58 0.09
CA PRO A 260 11.18 5.53 0.80
C PRO A 260 11.66 4.13 0.37
N LEU A 261 12.28 3.39 1.29
CA LEU A 261 12.86 2.06 1.05
C LEU A 261 11.90 0.94 1.45
N PHE A 262 11.05 1.19 2.45
CA PHE A 262 10.02 0.25 2.94
C PHE A 262 8.88 1.02 3.62
N GLU A 263 7.64 0.59 3.41
CA GLU A 263 6.48 1.07 4.19
C GLU A 263 6.12 -0.04 5.18
N GLY A 264 6.47 0.20 6.44
CA GLY A 264 6.31 -0.76 7.52
C GLY A 264 5.36 -0.25 8.58
N ILE A 265 4.63 -1.17 9.19
CA ILE A 265 3.90 -0.92 10.42
C ILE A 265 4.92 -0.92 11.56
N LEU A 266 5.11 0.22 12.23
CA LEU A 266 5.83 0.29 13.49
C LEU A 266 4.82 0.33 14.63
N MET A 267 4.99 -0.58 15.58
CA MET A 267 4.36 -0.55 16.90
C MET A 267 5.29 0.18 17.86
#